data_AF-A0A0F9HLY4-F1
#
_entry.id   AF-A0A0F9HLY4-F1
#
_cell.length_a   1.000
_cell.length_b   1.000
_cell.length_c   1.000
_cell.angle_alpha   90.00
_cell.angle_beta   90.00
_cell.angle_gamma   90.00
#
_symmetry.space_group_name_H-M   'P 1'
#
loop_
_entity.id
_entity.type
_entity.pdbx_description
1 polymer ?
#
loop_
_entity_poly.entity_id
_entity_poly.type
_entity_poly.pdbx_seq_one_letter_code
_entity_poly.pdbx_strand_id
1 'polypeptide(L)'
;MTFHYRVIYDVHDQREDWDNLTSRGVPYAFGVQAVVQDDPEVGVEIVYGKDYFIWRYDMWQTVDFNGLTDYLAHTTCAHVLFGRLMPREDWNKLSKRISDQKNGWLPGEEWED
;
A
#
# COMPACT_ATOMS: atom_id res chain seq x y z
N MET A 1 -7.34 -9.72 -13.98
CA MET A 1 -6.44 -10.10 -12.89
C MET A 1 -6.85 -9.30 -11.68
N THR A 2 -7.03 -9.94 -10.53
CA THR A 2 -7.33 -9.25 -9.27
C THR A 2 -6.01 -8.97 -8.59
N PHE A 3 -5.76 -7.72 -8.19
CA PHE A 3 -4.56 -7.32 -7.46
C PHE A 3 -4.93 -7.15 -5.99
N HIS A 4 -4.17 -7.79 -5.09
CA HIS A 4 -4.39 -7.65 -3.66
C HIS A 4 -3.37 -6.67 -3.07
N TYR A 5 -3.87 -5.78 -2.21
CA TYR A 5 -3.03 -4.91 -1.42
C TYR A 5 -3.69 -4.59 -0.09
N ARG A 6 -2.89 -4.09 0.84
CA ARG A 6 -3.29 -3.65 2.18
C ARG A 6 -2.61 -2.34 2.52
N VAL A 7 -3.41 -1.35 2.90
CA VAL A 7 -2.93 -0.02 3.29
C VAL A 7 -2.77 0.05 4.81
N ILE A 8 -1.68 0.64 5.29
CA ILE A 8 -1.36 0.78 6.70
C ILE A 8 -1.33 2.27 7.06
N TYR A 9 -2.26 2.71 7.93
CA TYR A 9 -2.45 4.12 8.31
C TYR A 9 -1.76 4.50 9.64
N ASP A 10 -1.53 3.52 10.51
CA ASP A 10 -0.77 3.65 11.74
C ASP A 10 -0.42 2.24 12.22
N VAL A 11 0.85 1.98 12.54
CA VAL A 11 1.24 0.70 13.14
C VAL A 11 0.69 0.53 14.56
N HIS A 12 0.28 1.62 15.22
CA HIS A 12 -0.27 1.65 16.58
C HIS A 12 -1.78 1.83 16.64
N ASP A 13 -2.42 2.32 15.58
CA ASP A 13 -3.88 2.48 15.47
C ASP A 13 -4.38 1.56 14.36
N GLN A 14 -4.94 0.41 14.73
CA GLN A 14 -5.33 -0.69 13.85
C GLN A 14 -6.56 -0.36 12.97
N ARG A 15 -6.48 0.70 12.16
CA ARG A 15 -7.38 0.87 11.03
C ARG A 15 -6.81 0.09 9.86
N GLU A 16 -7.30 -1.14 9.75
CA GLU A 16 -7.03 -2.02 8.63
C GLU A 16 -8.26 -2.03 7.74
N ASP A 17 -8.23 -1.25 6.65
CA ASP A 17 -9.28 -1.34 5.64
C ASP A 17 -8.93 -2.51 4.72
N TRP A 18 -9.52 -3.67 5.02
CA TRP A 18 -9.49 -4.86 4.18
C TRP A 18 -10.61 -4.80 3.15
N ASP A 19 -10.55 -3.83 2.24
CA ASP A 19 -11.46 -3.85 1.11
C ASP A 19 -10.77 -4.46 -0.10
N ASN A 20 -11.35 -5.56 -0.60
CA ASN A 20 -11.16 -6.04 -1.96
C ASN A 20 -11.45 -4.86 -2.90
N LEU A 21 -10.39 -4.18 -3.32
CA LEU A 21 -10.46 -2.98 -4.14
C LEU A 21 -10.76 -3.33 -5.59
N THR A 22 -11.99 -3.80 -5.78
CA THR A 22 -12.66 -3.86 -7.07
C THR A 22 -12.94 -2.42 -7.52
N SER A 23 -11.94 -1.77 -8.10
CA SER A 23 -12.05 -0.59 -8.97
C SER A 23 -12.66 0.72 -8.45
N ARG A 24 -13.17 0.84 -7.21
CA ARG A 24 -13.88 2.07 -6.74
C ARG A 24 -13.64 2.53 -5.30
N GLY A 25 -12.75 1.89 -4.54
CA GLY A 25 -12.92 1.84 -3.08
C GLY A 25 -11.92 2.55 -2.15
N VAL A 26 -10.96 3.37 -2.59
CA VAL A 26 -10.34 4.37 -1.69
C VAL A 26 -10.00 5.58 -2.54
N PRO A 27 -10.88 6.59 -2.65
CA PRO A 27 -10.56 7.73 -3.50
C PRO A 27 -9.39 8.52 -2.92
N TYR A 28 -9.36 8.72 -1.59
CA TYR A 28 -8.29 9.45 -0.90
C TYR A 28 -8.21 9.05 0.56
N ALA A 29 -7.00 8.81 1.07
CA ALA A 29 -6.80 8.60 2.50
C ALA A 29 -5.48 9.21 2.98
N PHE A 30 -5.46 9.66 4.22
CA PHE A 30 -4.36 10.40 4.83
C PHE A 30 -3.70 9.58 5.94
N GLY A 31 -2.42 9.85 6.17
CA GLY A 31 -1.68 9.18 7.23
C GLY A 31 -1.07 7.84 6.82
N VAL A 32 -1.08 7.50 5.53
CA VAL A 32 -0.56 6.20 5.07
C VAL A 32 0.92 6.09 5.36
N GLN A 33 1.32 5.04 6.05
CA GLN A 33 2.71 4.77 6.37
C GLN A 33 3.33 3.75 5.41
N ALA A 34 2.54 2.78 4.94
CA ALA A 34 2.96 1.80 3.95
C ALA A 34 1.77 1.18 3.21
N VAL A 35 2.04 0.63 2.04
CA VAL A 35 1.14 -0.26 1.32
C VAL A 35 1.86 -1.59 1.08
N VAL A 36 1.21 -2.68 1.46
CA VAL A 36 1.67 -4.04 1.17
C VAL A 36 0.90 -4.52 -0.05
N GLN A 37 1.57 -5.00 -1.08
CA GLN A 37 0.92 -5.43 -2.33
C GLN A 37 1.54 -6.70 -2.90
N ASP A 38 0.79 -7.41 -3.73
CA ASP A 38 1.31 -8.54 -4.48
C ASP A 38 2.39 -8.08 -5.46
N ASP A 39 3.48 -8.85 -5.52
CA ASP A 39 4.53 -8.66 -6.50
C ASP A 39 4.84 -10.01 -7.18
N PRO A 40 4.75 -10.11 -8.53
CA PRO A 40 4.99 -11.37 -9.24
C PRO A 40 6.41 -11.92 -9.11
N GLU A 41 7.41 -11.08 -8.83
CA GLU A 41 8.82 -11.45 -8.77
C GLU A 41 9.25 -11.85 -7.35
N VAL A 42 8.78 -11.12 -6.32
CA VAL A 42 9.20 -11.33 -4.93
C VAL A 42 8.10 -11.84 -4.00
N GLY A 43 6.88 -11.98 -4.51
CA GLY A 43 5.66 -12.41 -3.82
C GLY A 43 4.92 -11.25 -3.17
N VAL A 44 5.62 -10.49 -2.32
CA VAL A 44 5.04 -9.34 -1.60
C VAL A 44 6.02 -8.17 -1.62
N GLU A 45 5.53 -7.00 -2.03
CA GLU A 45 6.24 -5.74 -1.96
C GLU A 45 5.67 -4.86 -0.83
N ILE A 46 6.56 -4.14 -0.12
CA ILE A 46 6.20 -3.11 0.85
C ILE A 46 6.57 -1.75 0.27
N VAL A 47 5.58 -1.05 -0.25
CA VAL A 47 5.71 0.32 -0.73
C VAL A 47 5.65 1.25 0.47
N TYR A 48 6.71 2.00 0.74
CA TYR A 48 6.79 2.92 1.87
C TYR A 48 7.28 4.28 1.43
N GLY A 49 6.76 5.34 2.05
CA GLY A 49 7.14 6.70 1.70
C GLY A 49 6.43 7.74 2.56
N LYS A 50 7.02 8.94 2.58
CA LYS A 50 6.56 10.05 3.42
C LYS A 50 5.52 10.95 2.74
N ASP A 51 5.53 11.02 1.41
CA ASP A 51 4.86 12.09 0.67
C ASP A 51 3.53 11.60 0.09
N TYR A 52 3.55 10.83 -1.01
CA TYR A 52 2.33 10.37 -1.66
C TYR A 52 2.47 8.96 -2.23
N PHE A 53 1.35 8.24 -2.27
CA PHE A 53 1.22 6.98 -2.99
C PHE A 53 0.19 7.16 -4.10
N ILE A 54 0.52 6.74 -5.31
CA ILE A 54 -0.36 6.80 -6.47
C ILE A 54 -0.63 5.40 -7.01
N TRP A 55 -1.83 5.18 -7.54
CA TRP A 55 -2.14 3.94 -8.26
C TRP A 55 -1.84 4.13 -9.75
N ARG A 56 -0.83 3.42 -10.26
CA ARG A 56 -0.45 3.48 -11.67
C ARG A 56 0.04 2.12 -12.13
N TYR A 57 -0.36 1.71 -13.32
CA TYR A 57 0.02 0.41 -13.90
C TYR A 57 -0.34 -0.78 -12.99
N ASP A 58 -1.52 -0.72 -12.38
CA ASP A 58 -2.05 -1.75 -11.49
C ASP A 58 -1.21 -2.03 -10.23
N MET A 59 -0.43 -1.05 -9.78
CA MET A 59 0.31 -1.11 -8.52
C MET A 59 0.37 0.26 -7.82
N TRP A 60 0.63 0.23 -6.51
CA TRP A 60 0.96 1.43 -5.75
C TRP A 60 2.42 1.80 -5.94
N GLN A 61 2.66 3.10 -6.09
CA GLN A 61 3.99 3.67 -6.22
C GLN A 61 4.12 4.90 -5.34
N THR A 62 5.31 5.13 -4.77
CA THR A 62 5.60 6.35 -4.02
C THR A 62 6.11 7.45 -4.94
N VAL A 63 5.60 8.66 -4.78
CA VAL A 63 6.04 9.84 -5.52
C VAL A 63 6.23 11.04 -4.59
N ASP A 64 7.07 11.98 -5.02
CA ASP A 64 7.17 13.30 -4.40
C ASP A 64 6.04 14.23 -4.90
N PHE A 65 6.07 15.50 -4.50
CA PHE A 65 5.06 16.48 -4.92
C PHE A 65 5.04 16.73 -6.44
N ASN A 66 6.20 16.66 -7.10
CA ASN A 66 6.28 16.85 -8.54
C ASN A 66 5.67 15.66 -9.26
N GLY A 67 5.98 14.43 -8.83
CA GLY A 67 5.38 13.21 -9.36
C GLY A 67 3.89 13.11 -9.08
N LEU A 68 3.40 13.61 -7.94
CA LEU A 68 1.98 13.77 -7.70
C LEU A 68 1.35 14.75 -8.69
N THR A 69 1.98 15.90 -8.91
CA THR A 69 1.46 16.92 -9.83
C THR A 69 1.41 16.41 -11.27
N ASP A 70 2.46 15.70 -11.71
CA ASP A 70 2.50 15.02 -13.00
C ASP A 70 1.39 13.98 -13.12
N TYR A 71 1.22 13.13 -12.09
CA TYR A 71 0.14 12.16 -12.02
C TYR A 71 -1.21 12.87 -12.21
N LEU A 72 -1.53 13.86 -11.37
CA LEU A 72 -2.78 14.64 -11.38
C LEU A 72 -3.05 15.39 -12.68
N ALA A 73 -2.03 15.68 -13.49
CA ALA A 73 -2.22 16.30 -14.80
C ALA A 73 -2.81 15.35 -15.85
N HIS A 74 -2.81 14.03 -15.60
CA HIS A 74 -3.44 13.05 -16.47
C HIS A 74 -4.94 12.88 -16.18
N THR A 75 -5.76 12.73 -17.23
CA THR A 75 -7.23 12.63 -17.14
C THR A 75 -7.75 11.32 -16.53
N THR A 76 -6.86 10.39 -16.16
CA THR A 76 -7.20 9.04 -15.68
C THR A 76 -6.74 8.79 -14.25
N CYS A 77 -6.50 9.85 -13.46
CA CYS A 77 -6.15 9.71 -12.05
C CYS A 77 -7.27 9.01 -11.29
N ALA A 78 -6.95 7.87 -10.70
CA ALA A 78 -7.93 7.04 -10.02
C ALA A 78 -7.80 7.16 -8.50
N HIS A 79 -6.57 7.11 -7.96
CA HIS A 79 -6.35 6.98 -6.52
C HIS A 79 -5.04 7.64 -6.05
N VAL A 80 -5.13 8.40 -4.96
CA VAL A 80 -3.98 9.01 -4.28
C VAL A 80 -4.11 8.82 -2.78
N LEU A 81 -3.02 8.38 -2.14
CA LEU A 81 -2.89 8.33 -0.69
C LEU A 81 -1.83 9.32 -0.23
N PHE A 82 -2.07 9.93 0.92
CA PHE A 82 -1.18 10.92 1.51
C PHE A 82 -0.36 10.27 2.62
N GLY A 83 0.94 10.27 2.41
CA GLY A 83 1.89 9.64 3.29
C GLY A 83 2.02 10.34 4.64
N ARG A 84 2.50 9.59 5.63
CA ARG A 84 2.97 10.10 6.90
C ARG A 84 4.28 9.42 7.24
N LEU A 85 5.25 10.23 7.67
CA LEU A 85 6.54 9.73 8.11
C LEU A 85 6.35 8.73 9.26
N MET A 86 6.96 7.56 9.10
CA MET A 86 7.06 6.54 10.14
C MET A 86 8.44 6.62 10.81
N PRO A 87 8.53 6.53 12.16
CA PRO A 87 9.81 6.35 12.83
C PRO A 87 10.54 5.09 12.35
N ARG A 88 11.88 5.14 12.26
CA ARG A 88 12.70 4.02 11.78
C ARG A 88 12.48 2.72 12.58
N GLU A 89 12.28 2.84 13.89
CA GLU A 89 12.05 1.68 14.75
C GLU A 89 10.74 0.97 14.41
N ASP A 90 9.70 1.75 14.13
CA ASP A 90 8.39 1.23 13.75
C ASP A 90 8.43 0.61 12.35
N TRP A 91 9.22 1.18 11.43
CA TRP A 91 9.48 0.58 10.12
C TRP A 91 10.17 -0.78 10.24
N ASN A 92 11.17 -0.89 11.10
CA ASN A 92 11.87 -2.16 11.33
C ASN A 92 10.92 -3.22 11.91
N LYS A 93 10.03 -2.83 12.83
CA LYS A 93 9.00 -3.74 13.37
C LYS A 93 8.01 -4.17 12.29
N LEU A 94 7.53 -3.22 11.48
CA LEU A 94 6.56 -3.50 10.41
C LEU A 94 7.15 -4.43 9.36
N SER A 95 8.33 -4.09 8.83
CA SER A 95 9.01 -4.90 7.80
C SER A 95 9.31 -6.31 8.29
N LYS A 96 9.74 -6.45 9.56
CA LYS A 96 9.88 -7.77 10.19
C LYS A 96 8.55 -8.52 10.27
N ARG A 97 7.49 -7.88 10.76
CA ARG A 97 6.15 -8.49 10.87
C ARG A 97 5.62 -8.99 9.51
N ILE A 98 5.83 -8.22 8.45
CA ILE A 98 5.44 -8.62 7.08
C ILE A 98 6.29 -9.79 6.59
N SER A 99 7.61 -9.73 6.79
CA SER A 99 8.53 -10.82 6.42
C SER A 99 8.20 -12.13 7.14
N ASP A 100 7.84 -12.07 8.43
CA ASP A 100 7.51 -13.23 9.25
C ASP A 100 6.15 -13.86 8.85
N GLN A 101 5.29 -13.09 8.17
CA GLN A 101 3.92 -13.47 7.81
C GLN A 101 3.71 -13.44 6.30
N LYS A 102 4.75 -13.64 5.48
CA LYS A 102 4.76 -13.39 4.02
C LYS A 102 3.52 -13.90 3.25
N ASN A 103 2.85 -14.94 3.76
CA ASN A 103 1.69 -15.59 3.15
C ASN A 103 0.34 -15.29 3.85
N GLY A 104 0.30 -14.44 4.88
CA GLY A 104 -0.90 -14.09 5.66
C GLY A 104 -1.28 -12.61 5.62
N TRP A 105 -0.55 -11.79 4.86
CA TRP A 105 -0.79 -10.34 4.73
C TRP A 105 -1.79 -9.96 3.66
N LEU A 106 -2.00 -10.81 2.66
CA LEU A 106 -2.90 -10.58 1.54
C LEU A 106 -3.85 -11.78 1.43
N PRO A 107 -5.15 -11.57 1.15
CA PRO A 107 -6.09 -12.67 0.95
C PRO A 107 -5.70 -13.41 -0.33
N GLY A 108 -5.25 -14.66 -0.22
CA GLY A 108 -4.68 -15.34 -1.39
C GLY A 108 -4.38 -16.83 -1.31
N GLU A 109 -4.14 -17.43 -0.13
CA GLU A 109 -4.05 -18.90 -0.01
C GLU A 109 -4.74 -19.37 1.27
N GLU A 110 -5.92 -19.98 1.13
CA GLU A 110 -6.36 -21.00 2.07
C GLU A 110 -5.31 -22.11 2.01
N TRP A 111 -4.57 -22.28 3.10
CA TRP A 111 -3.58 -23.34 3.22
C TRP A 111 -4.33 -24.68 3.26
N GLU A 112 -4.17 -25.51 2.23
CA GLU A 112 -4.34 -26.95 2.40
C GLU A 112 -3.26 -27.44 3.38
N ASP A 113 -3.72 -28.16 4.42
CA ASP A 113 -2.93 -28.68 5.55
C ASP A 113 -1.66 -29.48 5.17
#